data_AF-A0A2N0QKT6-F1
#
_entry.id   AF-A0A2N0QKT6-F1
#
_cell.length_a   1.000
_cell.length_b   1.000
_cell.length_c   1.000
_cell.angle_alpha   90.00
_cell.angle_beta   90.00
_cell.angle_gamma   90.00
#
_symmetry.space_group_name_H-M   'P 1'
#
loop_
_entity.id
_entity.type
_entity.pdbx_description
1 polymer ?
#
loop_
_entity_poly.entity_id
_entity_poly.type
_entity_poly.pdbx_seq_one_letter_code
_entity_poly.pdbx_strand_id
1 'polypeptide(L)'
;MPISSLTVPILQKNTSSNSEATKEAYYFSILNHIERVLNNSQLKKHTYFGAGVEVTNKRELWHRTLWHESPLFGLTSISYNDVIYSTGEFVMYEFDNVRYYGRILAFIQVEENGS
;
A
#
# COMPACT_ATOMS: atom_id res chain seq x y z
N MET A 1 17.51 8.28 -10.08
CA MET A 1 17.67 7.15 -9.15
C MET A 1 17.39 5.88 -9.92
N PRO A 2 18.20 4.83 -9.77
CA PRO A 2 17.87 3.54 -10.34
C PRO A 2 16.54 3.09 -9.73
N ILE A 3 15.58 2.78 -10.59
CA ILE A 3 14.39 2.06 -10.19
C ILE A 3 14.85 0.60 -10.06
N SER A 4 14.85 0.09 -8.83
CA SER A 4 15.11 -1.32 -8.59
C SER A 4 13.81 -2.08 -8.75
N SER A 5 13.89 -3.20 -9.45
CA SER A 5 12.80 -4.15 -9.56
C SER A 5 13.16 -5.45 -8.86
N LEU A 6 12.14 -6.12 -8.34
CA LEU A 6 12.24 -7.46 -7.81
C LEU A 6 11.15 -8.30 -8.45
N THR A 7 11.50 -9.51 -8.85
CA THR A 7 10.53 -10.51 -9.28
C THR A 7 9.74 -10.99 -8.05
N VAL A 8 8.45 -10.70 -8.00
CA VAL A 8 7.56 -11.13 -6.91
C VAL A 8 6.63 -12.24 -7.39
N PRO A 9 6.31 -13.24 -6.53
CA PRO A 9 5.33 -14.25 -6.87
C PRO A 9 3.92 -13.65 -6.92
N ILE A 10 3.15 -14.03 -7.93
CA ILE A 10 1.73 -13.67 -8.04
C ILE A 10 0.89 -14.87 -7.63
N LEU A 11 0.04 -14.69 -6.62
CA LEU A 11 -0.85 -15.74 -6.16
C LEU A 11 -2.05 -15.87 -7.11
N GLN A 12 -2.16 -17.02 -7.78
CA GLN A 12 -3.18 -17.30 -8.80
C GLN A 12 -4.51 -17.79 -8.22
N LYS A 13 -4.87 -17.35 -7.02
CA LYS A 13 -5.94 -17.97 -6.24
C LYS A 13 -7.32 -17.95 -6.94
N ASN A 14 -7.59 -16.94 -7.77
CA ASN A 14 -8.83 -16.81 -8.58
C ASN A 14 -8.57 -16.58 -10.08
N THR A 15 -7.43 -17.02 -10.63
CA THR A 15 -7.03 -16.70 -12.02
C THR A 15 -7.20 -17.89 -12.95
N SER A 16 -7.61 -17.67 -14.20
CA SER A 16 -7.50 -18.69 -15.24
C SER A 16 -6.05 -19.18 -15.35
N SER A 17 -5.83 -20.50 -15.47
CA SER A 17 -4.54 -21.23 -15.41
C SER A 17 -3.39 -20.74 -16.34
N ASN A 18 -3.60 -19.70 -17.14
CA ASN A 18 -2.64 -19.15 -18.10
C ASN A 18 -1.96 -17.84 -17.65
N SER A 19 -2.07 -17.43 -16.38
CA SER A 19 -1.37 -16.24 -15.88
C SER A 19 0.09 -16.52 -15.54
N GLU A 20 0.95 -15.51 -15.67
CA GLU A 20 2.35 -15.59 -15.23
C GLU A 20 2.42 -15.78 -13.70
N ALA A 21 3.30 -16.69 -13.25
CA ALA A 21 3.48 -17.01 -11.83
C ALA A 21 4.26 -15.94 -11.05
N THR A 22 4.93 -15.03 -11.76
CA THR A 22 5.74 -13.96 -11.18
C THR A 22 5.57 -12.67 -11.97
N LYS A 23 5.87 -11.54 -11.34
CA LYS A 23 5.89 -10.22 -12.01
C LYS A 23 7.00 -9.35 -11.45
N GLU A 24 7.55 -8.49 -12.30
CA GLU A 24 8.47 -7.43 -11.85
C GLU A 24 7.68 -6.38 -11.05
N ALA A 25 8.02 -6.25 -9.76
CA ALA A 25 7.54 -5.18 -8.91
C ALA A 25 8.65 -4.16 -8.68
N TYR A 26 8.34 -2.90 -8.95
CA TYR A 26 9.24 -1.81 -8.63
C TYR A 26 9.14 -1.48 -7.15
N TYR A 27 10.28 -1.36 -6.49
CA TYR A 27 10.33 -0.85 -5.13
C TYR A 27 11.34 0.30 -5.05
N PHE A 28 11.03 1.26 -4.19
CA PHE A 28 11.91 2.37 -3.88
C PHE A 28 12.27 2.32 -2.41
N SER A 29 13.53 2.65 -2.10
CA SER A 29 13.95 2.81 -0.71
C SER A 29 13.20 3.98 -0.07
N ILE A 30 12.55 3.71 1.07
CA ILE A 30 11.91 4.76 1.89
C ILE A 30 12.94 5.81 2.27
N LEU A 31 14.16 5.38 2.63
CA LEU A 31 15.26 6.27 3.01
C LEU A 31 15.64 7.21 1.86
N ASN A 32 15.76 6.68 0.64
CA ASN A 32 16.01 7.50 -0.56
C ASN A 32 14.87 8.49 -0.83
N HIS A 33 13.62 8.10 -0.55
CA HIS A 33 12.46 8.97 -0.73
C HIS A 33 12.44 10.10 0.31
N ILE A 34 12.72 9.77 1.57
CA ILE A 34 12.88 10.75 2.64
C ILE A 34 14.01 11.71 2.29
N GLU A 35 15.19 11.22 1.90
CA GLU A 35 16.31 12.04 1.45
C GLU A 35 15.91 12.98 0.30
N ARG A 36 15.14 12.49 -0.69
CA ARG A 36 14.63 13.33 -1.78
C ARG A 36 13.72 14.45 -1.27
N VAL A 37 12.81 14.15 -0.36
CA VAL A 37 11.91 15.15 0.25
C VAL A 37 12.71 16.18 1.05
N LEU A 38 13.71 15.73 1.82
CA LEU A 38 14.61 16.59 2.60
C LEU A 38 15.48 17.49 1.72
N ASN A 39 15.93 16.97 0.58
CA ASN A 39 16.77 17.69 -0.39
C ASN A 39 15.98 18.60 -1.33
N ASN A 40 14.65 18.50 -1.35
CA ASN A 40 13.81 19.39 -2.14
C ASN A 40 13.57 20.71 -1.38
N SER A 41 14.25 21.78 -1.80
CA SER A 41 14.17 23.11 -1.15
C SER A 41 12.75 23.71 -1.13
N GLN A 42 11.91 23.40 -2.13
CA GLN A 42 10.51 23.85 -2.18
C GLN A 42 9.66 23.13 -1.12
N LEU A 43 9.96 21.88 -0.78
CA LEU A 43 9.25 21.12 0.25
C LEU A 43 9.84 21.34 1.64
N LYS A 44 11.17 21.51 1.72
CA LYS A 44 11.93 21.74 2.95
C LYS A 44 11.43 22.96 3.74
N LYS A 45 10.98 24.00 3.05
CA LYS A 45 10.40 25.20 3.67
C LYS A 45 9.03 24.95 4.34
N HIS A 46 8.40 23.82 4.06
CA HIS A 46 7.09 23.41 4.56
C HIS A 46 7.15 22.21 5.52
N THR A 47 8.34 21.69 5.81
CA THR A 47 8.53 20.54 6.70
C THR A 47 9.26 20.96 7.97
N TYR A 48 8.84 20.41 9.11
CA TYR A 48 9.42 20.72 10.43
C TYR A 48 10.15 19.48 10.98
N PHE A 49 11.43 19.65 11.32
CA PHE A 49 12.32 18.57 11.81
C PHE A 49 12.89 18.86 13.21
N GLY A 50 12.32 19.81 13.95
CA GLY A 50 12.74 20.12 15.32
C GLY A 50 12.14 19.15 16.35
N ALA A 51 12.42 19.40 17.63
CA ALA A 51 11.78 18.68 18.74
C ALA A 51 10.25 18.72 18.59
N GLY A 52 9.58 17.62 18.99
CA GLY A 52 8.13 17.48 18.83
C GLY A 52 7.38 18.70 19.37
N VAL A 53 6.67 19.40 18.49
CA VAL A 53 5.87 20.57 18.87
C VAL A 53 4.47 20.08 19.18
N GLU A 54 4.01 20.35 20.39
CA GLU A 54 2.63 20.17 20.75
C GLU A 54 1.79 21.24 20.02
N VAL A 55 1.10 20.82 18.96
CA VAL A 55 0.23 21.71 18.19
C VAL A 55 -1.21 21.59 18.68
N THR A 56 -1.84 22.72 18.96
CA THR A 56 -3.23 22.81 19.45
C THR A 56 -4.22 22.24 18.42
N ASN A 57 -3.91 22.39 17.14
CA ASN A 57 -4.65 21.80 16.03
C ASN A 57 -3.77 20.77 15.32
N LYS A 58 -3.87 19.51 15.73
CA LYS A 58 -3.25 18.39 15.03
C LYS A 58 -3.91 18.26 13.66
N ARG A 59 -3.21 18.63 12.61
CA ARG A 59 -3.58 18.29 11.24
C ARG A 59 -2.63 17.19 10.79
N GLU A 60 -3.15 16.00 10.54
CA GLU A 60 -2.37 14.94 9.91
C GLU A 60 -1.87 15.45 8.56
N LEU A 61 -0.55 15.55 8.41
CA LEU A 61 0.10 15.88 7.14
C LEU A 61 0.03 14.73 6.13
N TRP A 62 -0.52 13.60 6.55
CA TRP A 62 -0.53 12.36 5.80
C TRP A 62 -1.94 12.11 5.30
N HIS A 63 -2.06 11.97 3.98
CA HIS A 63 -3.30 11.60 3.31
C HIS A 63 -3.86 10.34 4.01
N ARG A 64 -5.14 10.39 4.40
CA ARG A 64 -5.94 9.44 5.21
C ARG A 64 -5.71 7.93 5.01
N THR A 65 -4.98 7.52 4.00
CA THR A 65 -4.74 6.13 3.56
C THR A 65 -3.52 5.47 4.21
N LEU A 66 -2.49 6.21 4.63
CA LEU A 66 -1.21 5.59 5.06
C LEU A 66 -1.28 4.80 6.38
N TRP A 67 -2.10 5.23 7.35
CA TRP A 67 -2.32 4.45 8.58
C TRP A 67 -3.25 3.26 8.36
N HIS A 68 -4.10 3.32 7.32
CA HIS A 68 -4.96 2.21 6.93
C HIS A 68 -4.15 1.02 6.39
N GLU A 69 -2.94 1.27 5.87
CA GLU A 69 -1.96 0.27 5.42
C GLU A 69 -1.11 -0.32 6.57
N SER A 70 -1.29 0.16 7.80
CA SER A 70 -0.59 -0.40 8.95
C SER A 70 -1.27 -1.70 9.38
N PRO A 71 -0.58 -2.85 9.33
CA PRO A 71 -1.14 -4.11 9.82
C PRO A 71 -1.43 -4.10 11.33
N LEU A 72 -1.02 -3.05 12.04
CA LEU A 72 -1.34 -2.84 13.46
C LEU A 72 -2.80 -2.39 13.69
N PHE A 73 -3.52 -1.93 12.66
CA PHE A 73 -4.85 -1.31 12.83
C PHE A 73 -5.96 -1.89 11.93
N GLY A 74 -5.77 -3.07 11.33
CA GLY A 74 -6.78 -3.71 10.48
C GLY A 74 -6.70 -5.23 10.48
N LEU A 75 -7.65 -5.89 9.82
CA LEU A 75 -7.58 -7.34 9.58
C LEU A 75 -6.34 -7.64 8.73
N THR A 76 -5.60 -8.68 9.11
CA THR A 76 -4.41 -9.13 8.38
C THR A 76 -4.73 -10.19 7.33
N SER A 77 -5.91 -10.80 7.41
CA SER A 77 -6.42 -11.75 6.42
C SER A 77 -7.94 -11.78 6.37
N ILE A 78 -8.50 -12.21 5.23
CA ILE A 78 -9.93 -12.50 5.04
C ILE A 78 -10.09 -13.80 4.26
N SER A 79 -11.24 -14.47 4.43
CA SER A 79 -11.65 -15.59 3.58
C SER A 79 -12.72 -15.12 2.59
N TYR A 80 -12.53 -15.41 1.30
CA TYR A 80 -13.49 -15.15 0.25
C TYR A 80 -13.53 -16.35 -0.71
N ASN A 81 -14.71 -16.95 -0.93
CA ASN A 81 -14.88 -18.18 -1.72
C ASN A 81 -13.91 -19.30 -1.33
N ASP A 82 -13.79 -19.57 -0.02
CA ASP A 82 -12.88 -20.58 0.56
C ASP A 82 -11.37 -20.33 0.31
N VAL A 83 -11.02 -19.15 -0.19
CA VAL A 83 -9.65 -18.70 -0.39
C VAL A 83 -9.28 -17.66 0.66
N ILE A 84 -8.16 -17.89 1.35
CA ILE A 84 -7.61 -16.94 2.31
C ILE A 84 -6.71 -15.95 1.58
N TYR A 85 -6.95 -14.66 1.81
CA TYR A 85 -6.13 -13.55 1.34
C TYR A 85 -5.48 -12.85 2.53
N SER A 86 -4.20 -12.48 2.40
CA SER A 86 -3.45 -11.84 3.48
C SER A 86 -2.84 -10.50 3.05
N THR A 87 -2.69 -9.57 3.98
CA THR A 87 -1.96 -8.33 3.74
C THR A 87 -0.52 -8.62 3.33
N GLY A 88 -0.01 -7.87 2.36
CA GLY A 88 1.32 -8.04 1.78
C GLY A 88 1.36 -8.97 0.56
N GLU A 89 0.34 -9.80 0.33
CA GLU A 89 0.26 -10.67 -0.83
C GLU A 89 0.10 -9.88 -2.14
N PHE A 90 0.76 -10.35 -3.20
CA PHE A 90 0.53 -9.86 -4.55
C PHE A 90 -0.52 -10.73 -5.25
N VAL A 91 -1.57 -10.08 -5.74
CA VAL A 91 -2.73 -10.72 -6.36
C VAL A 91 -3.00 -10.13 -7.73
N MET A 92 -3.60 -10.95 -8.59
CA MET A 92 -4.20 -10.51 -9.85
C MET A 92 -5.69 -10.28 -9.63
N TYR A 93 -6.23 -9.19 -10.15
CA TYR A 93 -7.65 -8.88 -10.10
C TYR A 93 -8.13 -8.30 -11.42
N GLU A 94 -9.43 -8.43 -11.68
CA GLU A 94 -10.06 -7.92 -12.89
C GLU A 94 -10.91 -6.69 -12.55
N PHE A 95 -10.76 -5.63 -13.34
CA PHE A 95 -11.57 -4.42 -13.24
C PHE A 95 -11.85 -3.94 -14.66
N ASP A 96 -13.12 -3.71 -15.00
CA ASP A 96 -13.54 -3.29 -16.35
C ASP A 96 -13.00 -4.21 -17.48
N ASN A 97 -13.06 -5.53 -17.27
CA ASN A 97 -12.51 -6.57 -18.15
C ASN A 97 -10.99 -6.47 -18.43
N VAL A 98 -10.25 -5.68 -17.63
CA VAL A 98 -8.80 -5.56 -17.70
C VAL A 98 -8.17 -6.21 -16.48
N ARG A 99 -7.10 -6.96 -16.70
CA ARG A 99 -6.32 -7.61 -15.63
C ARG A 99 -5.29 -6.66 -15.05
N TYR A 100 -5.34 -6.52 -13.74
CA TYR A 100 -4.42 -5.73 -12.94
C TYR A 100 -3.67 -6.62 -11.96
N TYR A 101 -2.56 -6.08 -11.46
CA TYR A 101 -1.73 -6.72 -10.46
C TYR A 101 -1.54 -5.72 -9.34
N GLY A 102 -1.87 -6.14 -8.13
CA GLY A 102 -1.83 -5.28 -6.96
C GLY A 102 -1.24 -6.02 -5.76
N ARG A 103 -0.77 -5.25 -4.79
CA ARG A 103 -0.43 -5.76 -3.46
C ARG A 103 -1.59 -5.46 -2.53
N ILE A 104 -2.03 -6.46 -1.77
CA ILE A 104 -3.03 -6.25 -0.72
C ILE A 104 -2.35 -5.45 0.39
N LEU A 105 -2.77 -4.20 0.60
CA LEU A 105 -2.19 -3.35 1.64
C LEU A 105 -2.99 -3.46 2.95
N ALA A 106 -4.31 -3.57 2.85
CA ALA A 106 -5.21 -3.63 3.99
C ALA A 106 -6.56 -4.22 3.61
N PHE A 107 -7.32 -4.63 4.62
CA PHE A 107 -8.74 -4.94 4.51
C PHE A 107 -9.54 -3.92 5.32
N ILE A 108 -10.62 -3.42 4.73
CA ILE A 108 -11.53 -2.47 5.35
C ILE A 108 -12.88 -3.15 5.52
N GLN A 109 -13.34 -3.27 6.76
CA GLN A 109 -14.71 -3.69 7.03
C GLN A 109 -15.59 -2.44 7.08
N VAL A 110 -16.56 -2.36 6.19
CA VAL A 110 -17.56 -1.29 6.22
C VAL A 110 -18.76 -1.85 6.98
N GLU A 111 -19.14 -1.22 8.10
CA GLU A 111 -20.41 -1.50 8.74
C GLU A 111 -21.52 -0.91 7.85
N GLU A 112 -22.33 -1.77 7.23
CA GLU A 112 -23.56 -1.32 6.58
C GLU A 112 -24.56 -0.96 7.67
N ASN A 113 -24.75 0.34 7.90
CA ASN A 113 -25.88 0.83 8.68
C ASN A 113 -27.15 0.46 7.91
N GLY A 114 -27.90 -0.50 8.44
CA GLY A 114 -29.13 -1.00 7.85
C GLY A 114 -30.07 0.14 7.46
N SER A 115 -30.50 0.11 6.20
CA SER A 115 -31.53 0.95 5.58
C SER A 115 -32.91 0.74 6.19
#